data_AF-A0A6C0IEK3-F1
#
_entry.id   AF-A0A6C0IEK3-F1
#
_cell.length_a   1.000
_cell.length_b   1.000
_cell.length_c   1.000
_cell.angle_alpha   90.00
_cell.angle_beta   90.00
_cell.angle_gamma   90.00
#
_symmetry.space_group_name_H-M   'P 1'
#
loop_
_entity.id
_entity.type
_entity.pdbx_description
1 polymer ?
#
loop_
_entity_poly.entity_id
_entity_poly.type
_entity_poly.pdbx_seq_one_letter_code
_entity_poly.pdbx_strand_id
1 'polypeptide(L)'
;MAQINNDIVNTKKETEFLIKISLLPDCLINIITEFIPKIVFVFTNRENYSLYHSLIKKYIYNYENYIRDTIRRDNEFVFEKIIEENYKRWSLIKNYKYKNLNFKNYLYFVVYYCVENDSNNCRNVLNSFCSQHGLCKNLYKKNVVQYIRWRN
;
A
#
# COMPACT_ATOMS: atom_id res chain seq x y z
N MET A 1 15.27 -21.14 -26.81
CA MET A 1 14.09 -21.70 -27.50
C MET A 1 13.44 -22.85 -26.72
N ALA A 2 14.19 -23.79 -26.14
CA ALA A 2 13.60 -24.88 -25.31
C ALA A 2 12.88 -24.40 -24.04
N GLN A 3 13.41 -23.39 -23.33
CA GLN A 3 12.78 -22.82 -22.13
C GLN A 3 11.38 -22.24 -22.43
N ILE A 4 11.30 -21.44 -23.51
CA ILE A 4 10.08 -20.74 -23.93
C ILE A 4 8.95 -21.72 -24.25
N ASN A 5 9.26 -22.85 -24.88
CA ASN A 5 8.25 -23.87 -25.21
C ASN A 5 7.71 -24.58 -23.96
N ASN A 6 8.54 -24.80 -22.94
CA ASN A 6 8.08 -25.37 -21.68
C ASN A 6 7.20 -24.40 -20.88
N ASP A 7 7.57 -23.11 -20.85
CA ASP A 7 6.79 -22.08 -20.18
C ASP A 7 5.40 -21.89 -20.82
N ILE A 8 5.33 -21.95 -22.16
CA ILE A 8 4.07 -21.88 -22.92
C ILE A 8 3.19 -23.11 -22.68
N VAL A 9 3.78 -24.31 -22.64
CA VAL A 9 3.04 -25.55 -22.36
C VAL A 9 2.49 -25.54 -20.94
N ASN A 10 3.24 -25.00 -19.97
CA ASN A 10 2.80 -24.95 -18.58
C ASN A 10 1.67 -23.94 -18.36
N THR A 11 1.77 -22.73 -18.94
CA THR A 11 0.69 -21.73 -18.91
C THR A 11 -0.61 -22.24 -19.57
N LYS A 12 -0.50 -23.05 -20.62
CA LYS A 12 -1.67 -23.68 -21.25
C LYS A 12 -2.37 -24.71 -20.35
N LYS A 13 -1.60 -25.47 -19.56
CA LYS A 13 -2.15 -26.43 -18.57
C LYS A 13 -2.79 -25.71 -17.39
N GLU A 14 -2.17 -24.64 -16.89
CA GLU A 14 -2.69 -23.84 -15.78
C GLU A 14 -4.03 -23.19 -16.13
N THR A 15 -4.16 -22.65 -17.34
CA THR A 15 -5.43 -22.08 -17.82
C THR A 15 -6.53 -23.14 -17.95
N GLU A 16 -6.21 -24.34 -18.44
CA GLU A 16 -7.17 -25.45 -18.51
C GLU A 16 -7.64 -25.92 -17.13
N PHE A 17 -6.74 -25.95 -16.15
CA PHE A 17 -7.09 -26.28 -14.76
C PHE A 17 -8.03 -25.25 -14.14
N LEU A 18 -7.77 -23.95 -14.30
CA LEU A 18 -8.63 -22.88 -13.78
C LEU A 18 -10.02 -22.90 -14.43
N ILE A 19 -10.11 -23.19 -15.74
CA ILE A 19 -11.39 -23.36 -16.44
C ILE A 19 -12.18 -24.52 -15.81
N LYS A 20 -11.53 -25.66 -15.55
CA LYS A 20 -12.20 -26.81 -14.92
C LYS A 20 -12.71 -26.50 -13.51
N ILE A 21 -11.97 -25.72 -12.72
CA ILE A 21 -12.43 -25.25 -11.40
C ILE A 21 -13.69 -24.37 -11.55
N SER A 22 -13.73 -23.49 -12.55
CA SER A 22 -14.88 -22.60 -12.76
C SER A 22 -16.16 -23.32 -13.18
N LEU A 23 -16.08 -24.58 -13.61
CA LEU A 23 -17.23 -25.42 -13.94
C LEU A 23 -17.80 -26.16 -12.72
N LEU A 24 -17.13 -26.10 -11.57
CA LEU A 24 -17.62 -26.73 -10.35
C LEU A 24 -18.82 -25.96 -9.80
N PRO A 25 -19.79 -26.65 -9.17
CA PRO A 25 -20.82 -25.99 -8.38
C PRO A 25 -20.23 -25.10 -7.28
N ASP A 26 -20.87 -23.95 -7.01
CA ASP A 26 -20.41 -22.96 -6.04
C ASP A 26 -20.15 -23.56 -4.65
N CYS A 27 -20.91 -24.58 -4.24
CA CYS A 27 -20.72 -25.27 -2.96
C CYS A 27 -19.34 -25.96 -2.86
N LEU A 28 -18.86 -26.58 -3.94
CA LEU A 28 -17.54 -27.22 -3.97
C LEU A 28 -16.44 -26.16 -4.04
N ILE A 29 -16.65 -25.09 -4.80
CA ILE A 29 -15.73 -23.96 -4.84
C ILE A 29 -15.56 -23.37 -3.43
N ASN A 30 -16.65 -23.15 -2.70
CA ASN A 30 -16.61 -22.63 -1.34
C ASN A 30 -15.79 -23.53 -0.42
N ILE A 31 -16.03 -24.84 -0.42
CA ILE A 31 -15.24 -25.81 0.36
C ILE A 31 -13.75 -25.71 0.01
N ILE A 32 -13.41 -25.68 -1.28
CA ILE A 32 -12.00 -25.56 -1.72
C ILE A 32 -11.40 -24.25 -1.20
N THR A 33 -12.13 -23.13 -1.29
CA THR A 33 -11.64 -21.82 -0.85
C THR A 33 -11.46 -21.70 0.66
N GLU A 34 -12.11 -22.54 1.47
CA GLU A 34 -11.90 -22.61 2.92
C GLU A 34 -10.52 -23.17 3.27
N PHE A 35 -10.01 -24.11 2.48
CA PHE A 35 -8.66 -24.65 2.67
C PHE A 35 -7.54 -23.70 2.25
N ILE A 36 -7.86 -22.64 1.50
CA ILE A 36 -6.86 -21.68 1.01
C ILE A 36 -6.72 -20.53 2.03
N PRO A 37 -5.50 -20.24 2.51
CA PRO A 37 -5.26 -19.14 3.43
C PRO A 37 -5.68 -17.78 2.84
N LYS A 38 -6.35 -16.95 3.66
CA LYS A 38 -6.86 -15.63 3.23
C LYS A 38 -5.77 -14.68 2.69
N ILE A 39 -4.52 -14.84 3.14
CA ILE A 39 -3.37 -14.09 2.62
C ILE A 39 -3.16 -14.29 1.11
N VAL A 40 -3.49 -15.47 0.57
CA VAL A 40 -3.36 -15.74 -0.87
C VAL A 40 -4.38 -14.94 -1.67
N PHE A 41 -5.60 -14.81 -1.14
CA PHE A 41 -6.68 -14.07 -1.81
C PHE A 41 -6.43 -12.56 -1.88
N VAL A 42 -5.61 -12.00 -0.99
CA VAL A 42 -5.34 -10.55 -0.93
C VAL A 42 -4.95 -9.96 -2.29
N PHE A 43 -4.17 -10.69 -3.08
CA PHE A 43 -3.63 -10.20 -4.35
C PHE A 43 -4.48 -10.58 -5.57
N THR A 44 -5.63 -11.24 -5.38
CA THR A 44 -6.45 -11.75 -6.49
C THR A 44 -7.33 -10.67 -7.12
N ASN A 45 -7.97 -9.83 -6.30
CA ASN A 45 -8.83 -8.75 -6.77
C ASN A 45 -8.96 -7.64 -5.72
N ARG A 46 -9.61 -6.54 -6.11
CA ARG A 46 -9.75 -5.33 -5.29
C ARG A 46 -10.58 -5.53 -4.02
N GLU A 47 -11.64 -6.34 -4.11
CA GLU A 47 -12.54 -6.63 -2.98
C GLU A 47 -11.81 -7.45 -1.92
N ASN A 48 -11.15 -8.52 -2.34
CA ASN A 48 -10.32 -9.35 -1.47
C ASN A 48 -9.17 -8.57 -0.85
N TYR A 49 -8.52 -7.66 -1.60
CA TYR A 49 -7.54 -6.77 -1.02
C TYR A 49 -8.16 -5.91 0.09
N SER A 50 -9.31 -5.30 -0.16
CA SER A 50 -10.00 -4.45 0.83
C SER A 50 -10.42 -5.21 2.09
N LEU A 51 -10.74 -6.50 1.99
CA LEU A 51 -11.08 -7.34 3.13
C LEU A 51 -9.86 -7.82 3.93
N TYR A 52 -8.76 -8.12 3.24
CA TYR A 52 -7.66 -8.91 3.81
C TYR A 52 -6.31 -8.18 3.85
N HIS A 53 -6.19 -6.93 3.39
CA HIS A 53 -4.92 -6.21 3.29
C HIS A 53 -4.15 -6.13 4.61
N SER A 54 -4.86 -6.05 5.74
CA SER A 54 -4.26 -6.00 7.08
C SER A 54 -3.38 -7.22 7.39
N LEU A 55 -3.64 -8.37 6.73
CA LEU A 55 -2.85 -9.59 6.88
C LEU A 55 -1.44 -9.44 6.28
N ILE A 56 -1.26 -8.62 5.24
CA ILE A 56 0.03 -8.44 4.55
C ILE A 56 1.08 -7.90 5.51
N LYS A 57 0.67 -7.07 6.48
CA LYS A 57 1.58 -6.38 7.42
C LYS A 57 2.52 -7.33 8.15
N LYS A 58 2.09 -8.57 8.44
CA LYS A 58 2.91 -9.59 9.12
C LYS A 58 4.05 -10.13 8.24
N TYR A 59 3.91 -10.03 6.93
CA TYR A 59 4.87 -10.54 5.94
C TYR A 59 5.81 -9.45 5.40
N ILE A 60 5.57 -8.17 5.75
CA ILE A 60 6.41 -7.06 5.33
C ILE A 60 7.50 -6.84 6.38
N TYR A 61 8.75 -7.14 6.02
CA TYR A 61 9.91 -6.92 6.88
C TYR A 61 10.12 -5.44 7.23
N ASN A 62 10.09 -4.55 6.22
CA ASN A 62 10.23 -3.12 6.41
C ASN A 62 9.00 -2.38 5.90
N TYR A 63 8.06 -2.12 6.81
CA TYR A 63 6.79 -1.48 6.49
C TYR A 63 6.95 -0.02 6.05
N GLU A 64 8.00 0.67 6.50
CA GLU A 64 8.29 2.04 6.07
C GLU A 64 8.71 2.09 4.60
N ASN A 65 9.58 1.16 4.18
CA ASN A 65 9.94 1.03 2.78
C ASN A 65 8.73 0.66 1.93
N TYR A 66 7.86 -0.24 2.40
CA TYR A 66 6.61 -0.57 1.71
C TYR A 66 5.73 0.67 1.45
N ILE A 67 5.56 1.54 2.46
CA ILE A 67 4.83 2.81 2.29
C ILE A 67 5.51 3.68 1.22
N ARG A 68 6.85 3.82 1.30
CA ARG A 68 7.62 4.64 0.36
C ARG A 68 7.60 4.08 -1.06
N ASP A 69 7.67 2.77 -1.24
CA ASP A 69 7.54 2.09 -2.53
C ASP A 69 6.14 2.29 -3.11
N THR A 70 5.10 2.22 -2.28
CA THR A 70 3.72 2.47 -2.68
C THR A 70 3.55 3.88 -3.23
N ILE A 71 4.10 4.88 -2.52
CA ILE A 71 4.05 6.29 -2.95
C ILE A 71 4.87 6.48 -4.23
N ARG A 72 6.11 5.94 -4.32
CA ARG A 72 6.95 6.05 -5.52
C ARG A 72 6.31 5.50 -6.80
N ARG A 73 5.39 4.53 -6.66
CA ARG A 73 4.64 3.94 -7.77
C ARG A 73 3.28 4.63 -8.01
N ASP A 74 2.97 5.67 -7.24
CA ASP A 74 1.70 6.39 -7.22
C ASP A 74 0.47 5.47 -7.12
N ASN A 75 0.59 4.39 -6.34
CA ASN A 75 -0.46 3.40 -6.16
C ASN A 75 -1.50 3.88 -5.14
N GLU A 76 -2.44 4.69 -5.61
CA GLU A 76 -3.46 5.34 -4.80
C GLU A 76 -4.32 4.36 -4.00
N PHE A 77 -4.70 3.23 -4.61
CA PHE A 77 -5.62 2.27 -4.01
C PHE A 77 -5.02 1.59 -2.78
N VAL A 78 -3.78 1.10 -2.92
CA VAL A 78 -3.05 0.49 -1.80
C VAL A 78 -2.75 1.55 -0.74
N PHE A 79 -2.39 2.76 -1.17
CA PHE A 79 -2.04 3.85 -0.29
C PHE A 79 -3.22 4.33 0.57
N GLU A 80 -4.43 4.38 0.02
CA GLU A 80 -5.65 4.69 0.76
C GLU A 80 -5.81 3.78 1.97
N LYS A 81 -5.67 2.46 1.78
CA LYS A 81 -5.75 1.47 2.87
C LYS A 81 -4.63 1.61 3.89
N ILE A 82 -3.42 1.95 3.45
CA ILE A 82 -2.31 2.25 4.36
C ILE A 82 -2.65 3.47 5.24
N ILE A 83 -3.22 4.53 4.67
CA ILE A 83 -3.60 5.73 5.42
C ILE A 83 -4.66 5.39 6.47
N GLU A 84 -5.75 4.72 6.06
CA GLU A 84 -6.85 4.31 6.95
C GLU A 84 -6.33 3.57 8.20
N GLU A 85 -5.39 2.64 8.02
CA GLU A 85 -4.81 1.87 9.12
C GLU A 85 -3.85 2.67 10.02
N ASN A 86 -3.10 3.62 9.45
CA ASN A 86 -1.91 4.17 10.12
C ASN A 86 -2.01 5.65 10.52
N TYR A 87 -2.98 6.42 10.03
CA TYR A 87 -3.00 7.88 10.20
C TYR A 87 -2.91 8.32 11.67
N LYS A 88 -3.58 7.62 12.59
CA LYS A 88 -3.51 7.88 14.03
C LYS A 88 -2.08 7.73 14.55
N ARG A 89 -1.42 6.60 14.23
CA ARG A 89 -0.02 6.36 14.60
C ARG A 89 0.90 7.41 13.98
N TRP A 90 0.71 7.75 12.72
CA TRP A 90 1.53 8.74 12.01
C TRP A 90 1.45 10.13 12.62
N SER A 91 0.29 10.52 13.17
CA SER A 91 0.13 11.79 13.88
C SER A 91 0.89 11.85 15.22
N LEU A 92 1.14 10.70 15.85
CA LEU A 92 1.82 10.57 17.14
C LEU A 92 3.34 10.54 17.00
N ILE A 93 3.87 10.04 15.89
CA ILE A 93 5.31 10.02 15.61
C ILE A 93 5.76 11.46 15.42
N LYS A 94 6.45 12.05 16.40
CA LYS A 94 6.94 13.43 16.36
C LYS A 94 8.38 13.51 15.86
N ASN A 95 8.77 14.65 15.28
CA ASN A 95 10.15 14.95 14.87
C ASN A 95 10.78 13.85 13.99
N TYR A 96 10.02 13.43 12.98
CA TYR A 96 10.46 12.42 12.05
C TYR A 96 11.55 12.97 11.14
N LYS A 97 12.69 12.29 11.08
CA LYS A 97 13.85 12.72 10.29
C LYS A 97 13.92 11.95 8.98
N TYR A 98 14.13 12.68 7.89
CA TYR A 98 14.40 12.08 6.58
C TYR A 98 15.35 12.97 5.80
N LYS A 99 16.43 12.38 5.29
CA LYS A 99 17.59 13.14 4.75
C LYS A 99 18.04 14.20 5.77
N ASN A 100 18.20 15.44 5.33
CA ASN A 100 18.60 16.58 6.17
C ASN A 100 17.41 17.38 6.74
N LEU A 101 16.21 16.81 6.68
CA LEU A 101 14.96 17.46 7.04
C LEU A 101 14.35 16.81 8.30
N ASN A 102 13.82 17.65 9.18
CA ASN A 102 13.05 17.23 10.35
C ASN A 102 11.59 17.67 10.19
N PHE A 103 10.68 16.69 10.20
CA PHE A 103 9.24 16.85 10.05
C PHE A 103 8.54 16.75 11.40
N LYS A 104 7.57 17.61 11.68
CA LYS A 104 6.84 17.58 12.98
C LYS A 104 6.19 16.25 13.27
N ASN A 105 5.64 15.60 12.24
CA ASN A 105 5.16 14.23 12.36
C ASN A 105 5.27 13.47 11.03
N TYR A 106 4.96 12.17 11.07
CA TYR A 106 5.07 11.30 9.90
C TYR A 106 4.08 11.68 8.78
N LEU A 107 2.89 12.22 9.10
CA LEU A 107 1.96 12.72 8.07
C LEU A 107 2.59 13.84 7.23
N TYR A 108 3.33 14.78 7.85
CA TYR A 108 4.03 15.84 7.11
C TYR A 108 5.13 15.26 6.21
N PHE A 109 5.85 14.25 6.68
CA PHE A 109 6.81 13.53 5.85
C PHE A 109 6.12 12.90 4.63
N VAL A 110 5.00 12.22 4.83
CA VAL A 110 4.27 11.56 3.73
C VAL A 110 3.79 12.58 2.68
N VAL A 111 3.24 13.73 3.11
CA VAL A 111 2.86 14.80 2.16
C VAL A 111 4.06 15.28 1.36
N TYR A 112 5.19 15.54 2.04
CA TYR A 112 6.44 15.94 1.39
C TYR A 112 6.93 14.86 0.41
N TYR A 113 6.89 13.59 0.80
CA TYR A 113 7.39 12.47 0.03
C TYR A 113 6.54 12.21 -1.24
N CYS A 114 5.21 12.44 -1.18
CA CYS A 114 4.37 12.41 -2.39
C CYS A 114 4.76 13.53 -3.37
N VAL A 115 5.10 14.73 -2.88
CA VAL A 115 5.54 15.85 -3.73
C VAL A 115 6.93 15.58 -4.31
N GLU A 116 7.85 15.05 -3.52
CA GLU A 116 9.21 14.73 -3.96
C GLU A 116 9.25 13.67 -5.08
N ASN A 117 8.26 12.77 -5.14
CA ASN A 117 8.19 11.68 -6.11
C ASN A 117 7.06 11.89 -7.16
N ASP A 118 6.55 13.11 -7.32
CA ASP A 118 5.48 13.45 -8.27
C ASP A 118 4.23 12.54 -8.20
N SER A 119 3.93 12.03 -7.01
CA SER A 119 2.87 11.05 -6.75
C SER A 119 1.54 11.75 -6.50
N ASN A 120 0.98 12.32 -7.57
CA ASN A 120 -0.19 13.18 -7.52
C ASN A 120 -1.45 12.43 -7.06
N ASN A 121 -1.64 11.17 -7.46
CA ASN A 121 -2.82 10.40 -7.07
C ASN A 121 -2.79 10.07 -5.58
N CYS A 122 -1.65 9.56 -5.08
CA CYS A 122 -1.45 9.36 -3.65
C CYS A 122 -1.62 10.66 -2.83
N ARG A 123 -1.12 11.79 -3.35
CA ARG A 123 -1.29 13.10 -2.71
C ARG A 123 -2.77 13.51 -2.64
N ASN A 124 -3.53 13.30 -3.71
CA ASN A 124 -4.96 13.61 -3.76
C ASN A 124 -5.75 12.78 -2.76
N VAL A 125 -5.48 11.46 -2.69
CA VAL A 125 -6.08 10.56 -1.69
C VAL A 125 -5.79 11.05 -0.27
N LEU A 126 -4.53 11.39 0.03
CA LEU A 126 -4.16 11.88 1.36
C LEU A 126 -4.86 13.19 1.73
N ASN A 127 -4.96 14.13 0.78
CA ASN A 127 -5.65 15.40 0.99
C ASN A 127 -7.16 15.21 1.22
N SER A 128 -7.80 14.33 0.44
CA SER A 128 -9.20 13.97 0.61
C SER A 128 -9.46 13.35 1.98
N PHE A 129 -8.63 12.37 2.37
CA PHE A 129 -8.71 11.73 3.69
C PHE A 129 -8.53 12.75 4.83
N CYS A 130 -7.51 13.60 4.73
CA CYS A 130 -7.25 14.61 5.76
C CYS A 130 -8.39 15.65 5.87
N SER A 131 -9.08 15.93 4.76
CA SER A 131 -10.22 16.85 4.74
C SER A 131 -11.44 16.23 5.40
N GLN A 132 -11.74 14.96 5.11
CA GLN A 132 -12.83 14.20 5.71
C GLN A 132 -12.66 14.04 7.24
N HIS A 133 -11.43 13.81 7.71
CA HIS A 133 -11.14 13.61 9.13
C HIS A 133 -10.78 14.89 9.90
N GLY A 134 -10.90 16.08 9.29
CA GLY A 134 -10.61 17.37 9.93
C GLY A 134 -9.13 17.60 10.26
N LEU A 135 -8.23 16.80 9.68
CA LEU A 135 -6.77 16.87 9.88
C LEU A 135 -6.13 18.00 9.03
N CYS A 136 -6.82 18.46 7.99
CA CYS A 136 -6.36 19.49 7.04
C CYS A 136 -6.18 20.89 7.61
N LYS A 137 -6.62 21.18 8.84
CA LYS A 137 -6.45 22.52 9.43
C LYS A 137 -4.96 22.80 9.66
N ASN A 138 -4.36 23.52 8.69
CA ASN A 138 -3.01 24.06 8.69
C ASN A 138 -1.87 23.10 8.33
N LEU A 139 -2.11 22.03 7.54
CA LEU A 139 -1.01 21.19 7.02
C LEU A 139 -0.09 21.97 6.06
N TYR A 140 -0.68 22.74 5.14
CA TYR A 140 0.04 23.49 4.10
C TYR A 140 0.60 24.85 4.58
N LYS A 141 0.06 25.45 5.65
CA LYS A 141 0.48 26.77 6.16
C LYS A 141 1.63 26.74 7.17
N LYS A 142 1.99 25.56 7.67
CA LYS A 142 3.04 25.46 8.68
C LYS A 142 4.35 25.14 7.96
N ASN A 143 5.36 26.00 8.10
CA ASN A 143 6.74 25.65 7.75
C ASN A 143 7.21 24.59 8.75
N VAL A 144 7.00 23.31 8.43
CA VAL A 144 7.20 22.18 9.35
C VAL A 144 8.50 21.44 9.05
N VAL A 145 9.36 22.03 8.23
CA VAL A 145 10.61 21.43 7.81
C VAL A 145 11.72 22.29 8.37
N GLN A 146 12.44 21.73 9.36
CA GLN A 146 13.67 22.32 9.87
C GLN A 146 14.85 21.60 9.23
N TYR A 147 15.78 22.36 8.65
CA TYR A 147 17.06 21.82 8.23
C TYR A 147 17.92 21.52 9.46
N ILE A 148 18.56 20.34 9.48
CA ILE A 148 19.53 20.00 10.52
C ILE A 148 20.75 20.91 10.33
N ARG A 149 20.97 21.87 11.24
CA ARG A 149 22.18 22.71 11.24
C ARG A 149 23.37 21.91 11.75
N TRP A 150 24.49 21.94 11.04
CA TRP A 150 25.79 21.50 11.56
C TRP A 150 26.17 22.42 12.72
N ARG A 151 26.57 21.87 13.88
CA ARG A 151 27.23 22.66 14.92
C ARG A 151 28.70 22.79 14.53
N ASN A 152 29.19 24.02 14.48
CA ASN A 152 30.63 24.32 14.45
C ASN A 152 31.30 23.87 15.75
#